data_AF-A0A8J8D3M9-F1
#
_entry.id   AF-A0A8J8D3M9-F1
#
_cell.length_a   1.000
_cell.length_b   1.000
_cell.length_c   1.000
_cell.angle_alpha   90.00
_cell.angle_beta   90.00
_cell.angle_gamma   90.00
#
_symmetry.space_group_name_H-M   'P 1'
#
loop_
_entity.id
_entity.type
_entity.pdbx_description
1 polymer ?
#
loop_
_entity_poly.entity_id
_entity_poly.type
_entity_poly.pdbx_seq_one_letter_code
_entity_poly.pdbx_strand_id
1 'polypeptide(L)' 'MNPTDSRVTARIMQTADGTTYKEYRAGGRVFRSLEALKEATRRREQ' A
#
# COMPACT_ATOMS: atom_id res chain seq x y z
N MET A 1 7.36 8.11 -22.25
CA MET A 1 7.02 8.70 -20.95
C MET A 1 6.54 7.56 -20.08
N ASN A 2 7.35 7.17 -19.09
CA ASN A 2 7.26 5.89 -18.38
C ASN A 2 5.87 5.68 -17.76
N PRO A 3 5.35 4.44 -17.71
CA PRO A 3 4.16 4.15 -16.91
C PRO A 3 4.44 4.70 -15.51
N THR A 4 3.59 5.61 -15.06
CA THR A 4 3.71 6.35 -13.80
C THR A 4 4.17 5.40 -12.70
N ASP A 5 5.47 5.40 -12.38
CA ASP A 5 6.08 4.50 -11.41
C ASP A 5 5.50 4.90 -10.05
N SER A 6 4.35 4.32 -9.74
CA SER A 6 3.54 4.67 -8.59
C SER A 6 4.25 4.05 -7.41
N ARG A 7 5.27 4.76 -6.90
CA ARG A 7 6.11 4.31 -5.80
C ARG A 7 5.23 3.90 -4.62
N VAL A 8 5.23 2.61 -4.32
CA VAL A 8 4.57 2.06 -3.14
C VAL A 8 5.59 2.02 -2.01
N THR A 9 5.21 2.57 -0.85
CA THR A 9 6.00 2.44 0.39
C THR A 9 5.28 1.48 1.33
N ALA A 10 5.96 0.42 1.77
CA ALA A 10 5.44 -0.47 2.81
C ALA A 10 6.09 -0.13 4.16
N ARG A 11 5.27 0.01 5.20
CA ARG A 11 5.71 0.16 6.59
C ARG A 11 5.26 -1.07 7.38
N ILE A 12 6.22 -1.79 7.93
CA ILE A 12 5.97 -2.94 8.80
C ILE A 12 6.16 -2.46 10.24
N MET A 13 5.14 -2.65 11.07
CA MET A 13 5.14 -2.25 12.47
C MET A 13 4.89 -3.49 13.31
N GLN A 14 5.71 -3.69 14.33
CA GLN A 14 5.46 -4.71 15.35
C GLN A 14 5.06 -3.98 16.63
N THR A 15 3.97 -4.41 17.25
CA THR A 15 3.52 -3.90 18.55
C THR A 15 4.14 -4.70 19.69
N ALA A 16 4.06 -4.16 20.92
CA ALA A 16 4.70 -4.74 22.10
C ALA A 16 4.18 -6.15 22.46
N ASP A 17 2.95 -6.49 22.05
CA ASP A 17 2.33 -7.82 22.17
C ASP A 17 2.77 -8.79 21.05
N GLY A 18 3.66 -8.37 20.14
CA GLY A 18 4.16 -9.18 19.03
C GLY A 18 3.30 -9.12 17.77
N THR A 19 2.17 -8.42 17.79
CA THR A 19 1.30 -8.30 16.61
C THR A 19 2.01 -7.50 15.51
N THR A 20 1.96 -7.99 14.27
CA THR A 20 2.59 -7.34 13.12
C THR A 20 1.55 -6.72 12.20
N TYR A 21 1.70 -5.43 11.93
CA TYR A 21 0.87 -4.65 11.01
C TYR A 21 1.67 -4.28 9.77
N LYS A 22 1.00 -4.31 8.62
CA LYS A 22 1.56 -3.87 7.34
C LYS A 22 0.70 -2.74 6.79
N GLU A 23 1.31 -1.58 6.65
CA GLU A 23 0.70 -0.41 6.05
C GLU A 23 1.36 -0.14 4.69
N TYR A 24 0.54 0.17 3.69
CA TYR A 24 1.01 0.46 2.33
C TYR A 24 0.61 1.88 1.96
N ARG A 25 1.52 2.65 1.39
CA ARG A 25 1.27 4.02 0.95
C ARG A 25 1.55 4.15 -0.54
N ALA A 26 0.59 4.66 -1.28
CA ALA A 26 0.72 4.91 -2.72
C ALA A 26 -0.05 6.18 -3.09
N GLY A 27 0.57 7.08 -3.85
CA GLY A 27 -0.08 8.30 -4.35
C GLY A 27 -0.71 9.18 -3.24
N GLY A 28 -0.07 9.27 -2.08
CA GLY A 28 -0.57 10.03 -0.92
C GLY A 28 -1.66 9.32 -0.09
N ARG A 29 -2.19 8.18 -0.55
CA ARG A 29 -3.17 7.37 0.18
C ARG A 29 -2.50 6.26 0.99
N VAL A 30 -3.10 5.93 2.12
CA VAL A 30 -2.68 4.86 3.03
C VAL A 30 -3.68 3.70 2.94
N PHE A 31 -3.16 2.48 2.85
CA PHE A 31 -3.90 1.23 2.74
C PHE A 31 -3.46 0.28 3.87
N ARG A 32 -4.44 -0.28 4.59
CA ARG A 32 -4.19 -1.19 5.72
C ARG A 32 -3.94 -2.64 5.31
N SER A 33 -3.99 -2.94 4.01
CA SER A 33 -3.70 -4.26 3.46
C SER A 33 -3.21 -4.15 2.02
N LEU A 34 -2.47 -5.17 1.57
CA LEU A 34 -2.01 -5.26 0.19
C LEU A 34 -3.20 -5.40 -0.78
N GLU A 35 -4.25 -6.10 -0.37
CA GLU A 35 -5.46 -6.30 -1.19
C GLU A 35 -6.19 -4.98 -1.43
N ALA A 36 -6.32 -4.12 -0.42
CA ALA A 36 -6.92 -2.79 -0.59
C ALA A 36 -6.09 -1.91 -1.54
N LEU A 37 -4.76 -2.00 -1.48
CA LEU A 37 -3.88 -1.33 -2.43
C LEU A 37 -4.09 -1.87 -3.86
N LYS A 38 -4.09 -3.19 -4.04
CA LYS A 38 -4.30 -3.82 -5.35
C LYS A 38 -5.64 -3.45 -5.97
N GLU A 39 -6.72 -3.47 -5.19
CA GLU A 39 -8.05 -3.08 -5.67
C GLU A 39 -8.07 -1.61 -6.12
N ALA A 40 -7.43 -0.72 -5.37
CA ALA A 40 -7.34 0.70 -5.73
C ALA A 40 -6.50 0.94 -6.99
N THR A 41 -5.41 0.19 -7.18
CA THR A 41 -4.60 0.26 -8.41
C THR A 41 -5.35 -0.30 -9.61
N ARG A 42 -6.04 -1.44 -9.45
CA ARG A 42 -6.82 -2.07 -10.53
C ARG A 42 -7.96 -1.20 -11.04
N ARG A 43 -8.59 -0.39 -10.16
CA ARG A 43 -9.61 0.59 -10.57
C ARG A 43 -9.06 1.79 -11.36
N ARG A 44 -7.74 2.02 -11.36
CA ARG A 44 -7.11 3.10 -12.14
C ARG A 44 -6.75 2.70 -13.57
N GLU A 45 -6.73 1.40 -13.87
CA GLU A 45 -6.39 0.87 -15.20
C GLU A 45 -7.63 0.52 -16.04
N GLN A 46 -8.84 0.75 -15.50
CA GLN A 46 -10.12 0.74 -16.24
C GLN A 46 -10.59 2.16 -16.48
#